data_AF-A0A2W4VXA9-F1
#
_entry.id   AF-A0A2W4VXA9-F1
#
_cell.length_a   1.000
_cell.length_b   1.000
_cell.length_c   1.000
_cell.angle_alpha   90.00
_cell.angle_beta   90.00
_cell.angle_gamma   90.00
#
_symmetry.space_group_name_H-M   'P 1'
#
loop_
_entity.id
_entity.type
_entity.pdbx_description
1 polymer ?
#
loop_
_entity_poly.entity_id
_entity_poly.type
_entity_poly.pdbx_seq_one_letter_code
_entity_poly.pdbx_strand_id
1 'polypeptide(L)'
;MKDKLLKSYLRYAKTDEAFAVFFVKKHLAQAKGHWVDIVDCRRYEMSSDNLHFRFVVGGLYKRKVQPQYPSKSEYTIDGKFDECRYYSMARAITWETAHKDIEQQKSKKIASRKFKMTGISYDKNRGAESFFRKDAPPEIKALANNLNDRTNPLWDSALQYAIKPEFVYEIKKVYIN
;
A
#
# COMPACT_ATOMS: atom_id res chain seq x y z
N MET A 1 -14.49 13.59 23.64
CA MET A 1 -14.74 13.50 22.18
C MET A 1 -13.46 13.31 21.36
N LYS A 2 -12.42 14.15 21.52
CA LYS A 2 -11.13 14.06 20.79
C LYS A 2 -10.49 12.65 20.83
N ASP A 3 -10.52 11.99 21.99
CA ASP A 3 -9.95 10.63 22.13
C ASP A 3 -10.74 9.54 21.40
N LYS A 4 -12.07 9.67 21.29
CA LYS A 4 -12.91 8.70 20.56
C LYS A 4 -12.65 8.78 19.06
N LEU A 5 -12.51 10.00 18.53
CA LEU A 5 -12.15 10.25 17.14
C LEU A 5 -10.78 9.65 16.82
N LEU A 6 -9.77 9.94 17.64
CA LEU A 6 -8.42 9.42 17.44
C LEU A 6 -8.38 7.89 17.47
N LYS A 7 -9.05 7.25 18.44
CA LYS A 7 -9.15 5.78 18.51
C LYS A 7 -9.81 5.19 17.26
N SER A 8 -10.87 5.83 16.76
CA SER A 8 -11.56 5.39 15.54
C SER A 8 -10.66 5.48 14.32
N TYR A 9 -9.95 6.60 14.19
CA TYR A 9 -8.97 6.80 13.13
C TYR A 9 -7.81 5.79 13.19
N LEU A 10 -7.26 5.51 14.38
CA LEU A 10 -6.16 4.55 14.53
C LEU A 10 -6.57 3.12 14.17
N ARG A 11 -7.83 2.75 14.41
CA ARG A 11 -8.39 1.48 13.95
C ARG A 11 -8.54 1.45 12.43
N TYR A 12 -9.09 2.52 11.86
CA TYR A 12 -9.19 2.69 10.41
C TYR A 12 -7.82 2.66 9.73
N ALA A 13 -6.81 3.33 10.28
CA ALA A 13 -5.48 3.44 9.67
C ALA A 13 -4.75 2.10 9.49
N LYS A 14 -5.27 1.01 10.07
CA LYS A 14 -4.75 -0.36 9.94
C LYS A 14 -5.52 -1.21 8.91
N THR A 15 -6.53 -0.66 8.23
CA THR A 15 -7.35 -1.39 7.26
C THR A 15 -6.79 -1.29 5.85
N ASP A 16 -7.17 -2.25 5.02
CA ASP A 16 -6.86 -2.27 3.58
C ASP A 16 -7.39 -1.01 2.87
N GLU A 17 -8.54 -0.50 3.29
CA GLU A 17 -9.10 0.76 2.80
C GLU A 17 -8.16 1.94 3.04
N ALA A 18 -7.60 2.08 4.25
CA ALA A 18 -6.67 3.16 4.56
C ALA A 18 -5.39 3.06 3.72
N PHE A 19 -4.86 1.85 3.54
CA PHE A 19 -3.72 1.60 2.67
C PHE A 19 -4.05 1.90 1.20
N ALA A 20 -5.25 1.55 0.73
CA ALA A 20 -5.72 1.85 -0.61
C ALA A 20 -5.84 3.37 -0.85
N VAL A 21 -6.38 4.13 0.12
CA VAL A 21 -6.42 5.61 0.04
C VAL A 21 -5.00 6.18 -0.06
N PHE A 22 -4.05 5.67 0.72
CA PHE A 22 -2.66 6.13 0.67
C PHE A 22 -2.00 5.79 -0.67
N PHE A 23 -2.17 4.56 -1.16
CA PHE A 23 -1.71 4.10 -2.47
C PHE A 23 -2.24 4.99 -3.60
N VAL A 24 -3.54 5.27 -3.63
CA VAL A 24 -4.16 6.15 -4.63
C VAL A 24 -3.56 7.55 -4.55
N LYS A 25 -3.45 8.16 -3.36
CA LYS A 25 -2.85 9.49 -3.22
C LYS A 25 -1.39 9.55 -3.67
N LYS A 26 -0.63 8.48 -3.48
CA LYS A 26 0.78 8.38 -3.86
C LYS A 26 0.97 8.28 -5.37
N HIS A 27 0.08 7.56 -6.05
CA HIS A 27 0.29 7.15 -7.45
C HIS A 27 -0.70 7.79 -8.44
N LEU A 28 -1.77 8.43 -7.98
CA LEU A 28 -2.77 9.09 -8.80
C LEU A 28 -2.72 10.61 -8.60
N ALA A 29 -2.02 11.32 -9.50
CA ALA A 29 -1.89 12.78 -9.42
C ALA A 29 -3.25 13.51 -9.40
N GLN A 30 -4.25 12.94 -10.10
CA GLN A 30 -5.62 13.45 -10.17
C GLN A 30 -6.35 13.42 -8.81
N ALA A 31 -5.86 12.64 -7.83
CA ALA A 31 -6.42 12.64 -6.47
C ALA A 31 -6.11 13.94 -5.69
N LYS A 32 -5.18 14.77 -6.18
CA LYS A 32 -4.92 16.09 -5.58
C LYS A 32 -6.19 16.95 -5.62
N GLY A 33 -6.51 17.59 -4.49
CA GLY A 33 -7.75 18.38 -4.36
C GLY A 33 -9.05 17.57 -4.26
N HIS A 34 -8.96 16.24 -4.15
CA HIS A 34 -10.11 15.34 -4.00
C HIS A 34 -10.05 14.56 -2.69
N TRP A 35 -11.22 14.12 -2.23
CA TRP A 35 -11.38 13.00 -1.30
C TRP A 35 -11.44 11.70 -2.09
N VAL A 36 -10.80 10.67 -1.56
CA VAL A 36 -10.76 9.33 -2.16
C VAL A 36 -11.75 8.47 -1.38
N ASP A 37 -12.74 7.95 -2.08
CA ASP A 37 -13.74 7.01 -1.59
C ASP A 37 -13.44 5.65 -2.20
N ILE A 38 -13.04 4.67 -1.39
CA ILE A 38 -12.70 3.33 -1.87
C ILE A 38 -13.98 2.50 -1.90
N VAL A 39 -14.26 1.89 -3.06
CA VAL A 39 -15.42 1.01 -3.24
C VAL A 39 -15.01 -0.45 -3.05
N ASP A 40 -13.87 -0.83 -3.62
CA ASP A 40 -13.34 -2.19 -3.52
C ASP A 40 -11.81 -2.18 -3.72
N CYS A 41 -11.12 -3.08 -3.04
CA CYS A 41 -9.67 -3.22 -3.18
C CYS A 41 -9.22 -4.63 -2.79
N ARG A 42 -8.12 -5.08 -3.39
CA ARG A 42 -7.51 -6.36 -3.04
C ARG A 42 -6.00 -6.27 -3.11
N ARG A 43 -5.33 -6.71 -2.04
CA ARG A 43 -3.87 -6.79 -1.93
C ARG A 43 -3.31 -8.10 -2.49
N TYR A 44 -2.01 -8.12 -2.72
CA TYR A 44 -1.28 -9.36 -2.94
C TYR A 44 -0.98 -10.01 -1.59
N GLU A 45 -1.55 -11.18 -1.35
CA GLU A 45 -1.45 -11.90 -0.06
C GLU A 45 -0.01 -12.34 0.26
N MET A 46 0.81 -12.55 -0.77
CA MET A 46 2.22 -12.96 -0.65
C MET A 46 3.17 -11.76 -0.44
N SER A 47 2.68 -10.53 -0.51
CA SER A 47 3.47 -9.32 -0.29
C SER A 47 3.49 -8.93 1.17
N SER A 48 4.68 -8.64 1.71
CA SER A 48 4.83 -8.01 3.03
C SER A 48 4.54 -6.50 3.01
N ASP A 49 4.59 -5.85 1.84
CA ASP A 49 4.22 -4.44 1.70
C ASP A 49 2.70 -4.28 1.56
N ASN A 50 2.12 -3.46 2.44
CA ASN A 50 0.69 -3.17 2.48
C ASN A 50 0.18 -2.33 1.30
N LEU A 51 1.07 -1.76 0.48
CA LEU A 51 0.75 -0.94 -0.70
C LEU A 51 0.76 -1.72 -2.02
N HIS A 52 1.02 -3.03 -1.98
CA HIS A 52 0.94 -3.87 -3.16
C HIS A 52 -0.50 -4.36 -3.38
N PHE A 53 -1.20 -3.68 -4.29
CA PHE A 53 -2.58 -3.98 -4.66
C PHE A 53 -2.69 -4.70 -6.01
N ARG A 54 -3.48 -5.78 -6.05
CA ARG A 54 -3.99 -6.38 -7.30
C ARG A 54 -4.89 -5.38 -8.02
N PHE A 55 -5.80 -4.75 -7.27
CA PHE A 55 -6.61 -3.66 -7.78
C PHE A 55 -7.09 -2.74 -6.66
N VAL A 56 -7.40 -1.50 -7.03
CA VAL A 56 -8.13 -0.53 -6.22
C VAL A 56 -9.16 0.16 -7.11
N VAL A 57 -10.42 0.15 -6.68
CA VAL A 57 -11.55 0.79 -7.36
C VAL A 57 -12.18 1.80 -6.41
N GLY A 58 -12.48 2.99 -6.91
CA GLY A 58 -13.08 4.03 -6.08
C GLY A 58 -13.58 5.23 -6.85
N GLY A 59 -13.97 6.24 -6.10
CA GLY A 59 -14.39 7.55 -6.59
C GLY A 59 -13.53 8.68 -6.03
N LEU A 60 -13.30 9.71 -6.84
CA LEU A 60 -12.74 10.98 -6.43
C LEU A 60 -13.87 12.00 -6.30
N TYR A 61 -14.07 12.50 -5.09
CA TYR A 61 -15.00 13.59 -4.79
C TYR A 61 -14.23 14.89 -4.65
N LYS A 62 -14.65 15.96 -5.32
CA LYS A 62 -14.01 17.27 -5.12
C LYS A 62 -14.24 17.70 -3.67
N ARG A 63 -13.18 18.18 -3.00
CA ARG A 63 -13.29 18.64 -1.60
C ARG A 63 -14.20 19.86 -1.54
N LYS A 64 -15.27 19.80 -0.76
CA LYS A 64 -16.18 20.92 -0.50
C LYS A 64 -16.04 21.42 0.94
N VAL A 65 -15.76 20.53 1.86
CA VAL A 65 -15.54 20.86 3.28
C VAL A 65 -14.05 20.77 3.58
N GLN A 66 -13.50 21.78 4.25
CA GLN A 66 -12.12 21.77 4.71
C GLN A 66 -12.05 21.36 6.19
N PRO A 67 -11.05 20.54 6.58
CA PRO A 67 -10.86 20.18 7.97
C PRO A 67 -10.44 21.40 8.79
N GLN A 68 -11.04 21.54 9.97
CA GLN A 68 -10.68 22.59 10.92
C GLN A 68 -9.75 22.01 11.98
N TYR A 69 -8.48 22.41 11.94
CA TYR A 69 -7.47 21.90 12.87
C TYR A 69 -7.41 22.74 14.14
N PRO A 70 -7.13 22.12 15.31
CA PRO A 70 -6.84 22.87 16.51
C PRO A 70 -5.59 23.74 16.32
N SER A 71 -5.49 24.78 17.13
CA SER A 71 -4.30 25.61 17.18
C SER A 71 -3.10 24.82 17.71
N LYS A 72 -1.87 25.15 17.29
CA LYS A 72 -0.67 24.51 17.83
C LYS A 72 -0.50 24.78 19.33
N SER A 73 -0.94 25.94 19.81
CA SER A 73 -0.90 26.32 21.22
C SER A 73 -1.69 25.38 22.13
N GLU A 74 -2.80 24.80 21.66
CA GLU A 74 -3.54 23.75 22.41
C GLU A 74 -2.72 22.48 22.65
N TYR A 75 -1.60 22.31 21.95
CA TYR A 75 -0.71 21.15 22.02
C TYR A 75 0.68 21.53 22.54
N THR A 76 0.84 22.74 23.06
CA THR A 76 2.09 23.19 23.70
C THR A 76 1.91 23.13 25.21
N ILE A 77 2.69 22.28 25.87
CA ILE A 77 2.72 22.15 27.34
C ILE A 77 4.11 22.60 27.79
N ASP A 78 4.16 23.56 28.72
CA ASP A 78 5.41 24.12 29.26
C ASP A 78 6.39 24.60 28.18
N GLY A 79 5.87 25.25 27.13
CA GLY A 79 6.67 25.76 26.00
C GLY A 79 7.12 24.68 25.01
N LYS A 80 6.82 23.40 25.23
CA LYS A 80 7.16 22.30 24.32
C LYS A 80 5.94 21.83 23.53
N PHE A 81 6.04 21.88 22.20
CA PHE A 81 4.99 21.43 21.30
C PHE A 81 4.97 19.89 21.17
N ASP A 82 3.83 19.28 21.47
CA ASP A 82 3.57 17.86 21.25
C ASP A 82 3.17 17.59 19.79
N GLU A 83 4.19 17.50 18.93
CA GLU A 83 4.05 17.24 17.51
C GLU A 83 3.28 15.94 17.22
N CYS A 84 3.64 14.87 17.93
CA CYS A 84 3.09 13.53 17.73
C CYS A 84 1.57 13.53 17.91
N ARG A 85 1.10 14.12 19.02
CA ARG A 85 -0.33 14.18 19.32
C ARG A 85 -1.07 15.14 18.40
N TYR A 86 -0.46 16.26 18.05
CA TYR A 86 -1.02 17.23 17.11
C TYR A 86 -1.28 16.62 15.73
N TYR A 87 -0.25 16.03 15.10
CA TYR A 87 -0.37 15.46 13.76
C TYR A 87 -1.29 14.24 13.73
N SER A 88 -1.30 13.44 14.79
CA SER A 88 -2.24 12.31 14.90
C SER A 88 -3.69 12.80 14.95
N MET A 89 -3.96 13.87 15.69
CA MET A 89 -5.29 14.49 15.70
C MET A 89 -5.64 15.11 14.36
N ALA A 90 -4.73 15.86 13.73
CA ALA A 90 -4.96 16.47 12.42
C ALA A 90 -5.32 15.42 11.35
N ARG A 91 -4.66 14.26 11.35
CA ARG A 91 -5.01 13.13 10.48
C ARG A 91 -6.40 12.59 10.78
N ALA A 92 -6.75 12.42 12.06
CA ALA A 92 -8.07 11.95 12.45
C ALA A 92 -9.19 12.92 12.04
N ILE A 93 -8.98 14.24 12.22
CA ILE A 93 -9.90 15.29 11.77
C ILE A 93 -10.03 15.29 10.25
N THR A 94 -8.92 15.16 9.52
CA THR A 94 -8.93 15.06 8.05
C THR A 94 -9.74 13.86 7.59
N TRP A 95 -9.53 12.71 8.21
CA TRP A 95 -10.26 11.48 7.93
C TRP A 95 -11.77 11.64 8.15
N GLU A 96 -12.17 12.16 9.31
CA GLU A 96 -13.59 12.37 9.63
C GLU A 96 -14.24 13.40 8.69
N THR A 97 -13.54 14.50 8.41
CA THR A 97 -14.03 15.53 7.47
C THR A 97 -14.24 14.95 6.08
N ALA A 98 -13.29 14.16 5.58
CA ALA A 98 -13.39 13.52 4.28
C ALA A 98 -14.60 12.59 4.20
N HIS A 99 -14.80 11.73 5.22
CA HIS A 99 -15.94 10.81 5.26
C HIS A 99 -17.26 11.57 5.30
N LYS A 100 -17.38 12.60 6.15
CA LYS A 100 -18.59 13.43 6.23
C LYS A 100 -18.90 14.14 4.91
N ASP A 101 -17.90 14.73 4.27
CA ASP A 101 -18.07 15.43 2.99
C ASP A 101 -18.47 14.45 1.88
N ILE A 102 -17.82 13.28 1.79
CA ILE A 102 -18.19 12.23 0.84
C ILE A 102 -19.65 11.79 1.05
N GLU A 103 -20.06 11.48 2.29
CA GLU A 103 -21.42 11.03 2.58
C GLU A 103 -22.48 12.11 2.27
N GLN A 104 -22.18 13.38 2.55
CA GLN A 104 -23.03 14.50 2.15
C GLN A 104 -23.13 14.66 0.62
N GLN A 105 -22.06 14.37 -0.11
CA GLN A 105 -22.07 14.41 -1.58
C GLN A 105 -22.86 13.22 -2.16
N LYS A 106 -22.70 12.02 -1.60
CA LYS A 106 -23.48 10.82 -1.95
C LYS A 106 -24.98 11.02 -1.72
N SER A 107 -25.38 11.56 -0.57
CA SER A 107 -26.79 11.82 -0.26
C SER A 107 -27.44 12.84 -1.21
N LYS A 108 -26.64 13.79 -1.72
CA LYS A 108 -27.03 14.74 -2.77
C LYS A 108 -26.90 14.19 -4.20
N LYS A 109 -26.58 12.90 -4.35
CA LYS A 109 -26.38 12.21 -5.64
C LYS A 109 -25.33 12.88 -6.55
N ILE A 110 -24.33 13.55 -5.95
CA ILE A 110 -23.22 14.12 -6.70
C ILE A 110 -22.34 12.98 -7.22
N ALA A 111 -22.13 12.93 -8.53
CA ALA A 111 -21.27 11.93 -9.14
C ALA A 111 -19.80 12.16 -8.76
N SER A 112 -19.11 11.09 -8.37
CA SER A 112 -17.66 11.08 -8.27
C SER A 112 -17.02 10.76 -9.61
N ARG A 113 -15.77 11.20 -9.78
CA ARG A 113 -14.92 10.75 -10.87
C ARG A 113 -14.38 9.36 -10.52
N LYS A 114 -14.81 8.35 -11.25
CA LYS A 114 -14.49 6.95 -10.95
C LYS A 114 -13.07 6.66 -11.36
N PHE A 115 -12.39 5.80 -10.62
CA PHE A 115 -11.07 5.31 -10.99
C PHE A 115 -10.93 3.82 -10.73
N LYS A 116 -10.02 3.20 -11.49
CA LYS A 116 -9.56 1.83 -11.29
C LYS A 116 -8.07 1.76 -11.52
N MET A 117 -7.34 1.32 -10.51
CA MET A 117 -5.92 1.02 -10.59
C MET A 117 -5.74 -0.49 -10.51
N THR A 118 -4.90 -1.07 -11.36
CA THR A 118 -4.59 -2.50 -11.34
C THR A 118 -3.10 -2.71 -11.25
N GLY A 119 -2.67 -3.61 -10.36
CA GLY A 119 -1.29 -4.03 -10.23
C GLY A 119 -0.99 -5.32 -10.99
N ILE A 120 0.29 -5.63 -11.09
CA ILE A 120 0.84 -6.92 -11.50
C ILE A 120 1.85 -7.40 -10.45
N SER A 121 1.99 -8.72 -10.36
CA SER A 121 3.07 -9.37 -9.63
C SER A 121 3.69 -10.43 -10.52
N TYR A 122 5.01 -10.45 -10.58
CA TYR A 122 5.76 -11.46 -11.30
C TYR A 122 7.07 -11.75 -10.58
N ASP A 123 7.51 -13.01 -10.65
CA ASP A 123 8.84 -13.40 -10.19
C ASP A 123 9.86 -12.92 -11.22
N LYS A 124 10.75 -12.00 -10.83
CA LYS A 124 11.78 -11.46 -11.73
C LYS A 124 12.85 -12.49 -12.07
N ASN A 125 12.97 -13.55 -11.27
CA ASN A 125 13.90 -14.65 -11.50
C ASN A 125 13.24 -15.77 -12.32
N ARG A 126 11.97 -15.63 -12.69
CA ARG A 126 11.28 -16.60 -13.55
C ARG A 126 11.95 -16.64 -14.92
N GLY A 127 12.37 -17.84 -15.32
CA GLY A 127 13.09 -18.04 -16.58
C GLY A 127 14.58 -17.73 -16.49
N ALA A 128 15.15 -17.64 -15.29
CA ALA A 128 16.60 -17.61 -15.12
C ALA A 128 17.25 -18.79 -15.85
N GLU A 129 18.30 -18.49 -16.62
CA GLU A 129 19.04 -19.47 -17.42
C GLU A 129 19.74 -20.53 -16.56
N SER A 130 19.99 -20.22 -15.29
CA SER A 130 20.66 -21.10 -14.33
C SER A 130 19.80 -21.36 -13.10
N PHE A 131 19.89 -22.58 -12.55
CA PHE A 131 19.22 -22.93 -11.28
C PHE A 131 19.91 -22.30 -10.06
N PHE A 132 21.25 -22.16 -10.12
CA PHE A 132 22.06 -21.57 -9.06
C PHE A 132 22.47 -20.13 -9.37
N ARG A 133 22.74 -19.36 -8.31
CA ARG A 133 23.23 -17.98 -8.38
C ARG A 133 24.63 -17.93 -9.01
N LYS A 134 25.01 -16.75 -9.52
CA LYS A 134 26.29 -16.52 -10.19
C LYS A 134 27.51 -16.69 -9.27
N ASP A 135 27.34 -16.47 -7.97
CA ASP A 135 28.36 -16.62 -6.93
C ASP A 135 28.53 -18.05 -6.42
N ALA A 136 27.74 -19.01 -6.93
CA ALA A 136 27.86 -20.41 -6.54
C ALA A 136 29.23 -21.00 -6.95
N PRO A 137 29.84 -21.85 -6.10
CA PRO A 137 31.03 -22.63 -6.44
C PRO A 137 30.86 -23.43 -7.75
N PRO A 138 31.91 -23.61 -8.56
CA PRO A 138 31.84 -24.37 -9.81
C PRO A 138 31.29 -25.79 -9.64
N GLU A 139 31.62 -26.46 -8.54
CA GLU A 139 31.17 -27.82 -8.22
C GLU A 139 29.66 -27.86 -7.97
N ILE A 140 29.11 -26.82 -7.34
CA ILE A 140 27.67 -26.67 -7.13
C ILE A 140 26.97 -26.32 -8.45
N LYS A 141 27.56 -25.46 -9.28
CA LYS A 141 27.01 -25.15 -10.61
C LYS A 141 26.95 -26.37 -11.51
N ALA A 142 27.91 -27.29 -11.42
CA ALA A 142 27.93 -28.53 -12.19
C ALA A 142 26.72 -29.44 -11.90
N LEU A 143 26.15 -29.37 -10.69
CA LEU A 143 24.92 -30.10 -10.34
C LEU A 143 23.71 -29.69 -11.20
N ALA A 144 23.73 -28.50 -11.81
CA ALA A 144 22.66 -28.03 -12.67
C ALA A 144 22.53 -28.83 -13.98
N ASN A 145 23.55 -29.62 -14.36
CA ASN A 145 23.52 -30.48 -15.54
C ASN A 145 22.49 -31.62 -15.42
N ASN A 146 22.17 -32.05 -14.18
CA ASN A 146 21.13 -33.02 -13.92
C ASN A 146 20.45 -32.78 -12.56
N LEU A 147 19.44 -31.90 -12.54
CA LEU A 147 18.70 -31.53 -11.32
C LEU A 147 17.92 -32.69 -10.67
N ASN A 148 17.70 -33.79 -11.41
CA ASN A 148 16.98 -34.97 -10.91
C ASN A 148 17.90 -35.91 -10.13
N ASP A 149 19.21 -35.86 -10.37
CA ASP A 149 20.18 -36.66 -9.61
C ASP A 149 20.54 -35.95 -8.30
N ARG A 150 19.95 -36.44 -7.21
CA ARG A 150 20.16 -35.94 -5.83
C ARG A 150 21.14 -36.76 -5.01
N THR A 151 21.92 -37.64 -5.63
CA THR A 151 22.85 -38.54 -4.93
C THR A 151 24.15 -37.86 -4.48
N ASN A 152 24.50 -36.72 -5.08
CA ASN A 152 25.72 -35.98 -4.73
C ASN A 152 25.59 -35.29 -3.36
N PRO A 153 26.52 -35.50 -2.40
CA PRO A 153 26.45 -34.91 -1.06
C PRO A 153 26.49 -33.37 -1.05
N LEU A 154 26.95 -32.74 -2.13
CA LEU A 154 26.94 -31.29 -2.27
C LEU A 154 25.52 -30.72 -2.29
N TRP A 155 24.48 -31.51 -2.55
CA TRP A 155 23.09 -31.06 -2.54
C TRP A 155 22.64 -30.44 -1.21
N ASP A 156 23.22 -30.90 -0.09
CA ASP A 156 22.94 -30.37 1.25
C ASP A 156 23.31 -28.89 1.39
N SER A 157 24.34 -28.44 0.67
CA SER A 157 24.79 -27.05 0.65
C SER A 157 24.33 -26.29 -0.60
N ALA A 158 24.08 -26.99 -1.71
CA ALA A 158 23.73 -26.41 -3.01
C ALA A 158 22.45 -25.57 -2.98
N LEU A 159 21.43 -25.99 -2.22
CA LEU A 159 20.15 -25.27 -2.15
C LEU A 159 20.28 -23.86 -1.56
N GLN A 160 21.33 -23.57 -0.80
CA GLN A 160 21.64 -22.22 -0.32
C GLN A 160 22.02 -21.27 -1.46
N TYR A 161 22.51 -21.82 -2.57
CA TYR A 161 22.85 -21.08 -3.78
C TYR A 161 21.76 -21.13 -4.84
N ALA A 162 20.64 -21.82 -4.60
CA ALA A 162 19.53 -21.83 -5.54
C ALA A 162 18.96 -20.42 -5.72
N ILE A 163 18.64 -20.06 -6.96
CA ILE A 163 17.93 -18.81 -7.23
C ILE A 163 16.52 -18.95 -6.67
N LYS A 164 16.20 -18.14 -5.65
CA LYS A 164 14.88 -18.12 -5.04
C LYS A 164 13.94 -17.21 -5.86
N PRO A 165 12.63 -17.49 -5.90
CA PRO A 165 11.66 -16.56 -6.46
C PRO A 165 11.79 -15.19 -5.80
N GLU A 166 11.81 -14.14 -6.60
CA GLU A 166 11.79 -12.77 -6.11
C GLU A 166 10.69 -11.98 -6.82
N PHE A 167 9.60 -11.76 -6.10
CA PHE A 167 8.41 -11.13 -6.65
C PHE A 167 8.54 -9.61 -6.70
N VAL A 168 8.31 -9.05 -7.88
CA VAL A 168 8.21 -7.61 -8.13
C VAL A 168 6.73 -7.25 -8.27
N TYR A 169 6.33 -6.10 -7.76
CA TYR A 169 4.96 -5.61 -7.76
C TYR A 169 4.90 -4.21 -8.36
N GLU A 170 4.06 -4.02 -9.38
CA GLU A 170 4.00 -2.77 -10.15
C GLU A 170 2.57 -2.37 -10.49
N ILE A 171 2.36 -1.09 -10.75
CA ILE A 171 1.10 -0.58 -11.27
C ILE A 171 1.07 -0.83 -12.77
N LYS A 172 0.15 -1.69 -13.22
CA LYS A 172 0.00 -2.03 -14.64
C LYS A 172 -0.79 -0.97 -15.40
N LYS A 173 -1.94 -0.57 -14.86
CA LYS A 173 -2.90 0.32 -15.54
C LYS A 173 -3.65 1.18 -14.54
N VAL A 174 -3.98 2.39 -14.99
CA VAL A 174 -4.81 3.36 -14.29
C VAL A 174 -5.88 3.84 -15.26
N TYR A 175 -7.14 3.65 -14.89
CA TYR A 175 -8.30 4.14 -15.62
C TYR A 175 -9.02 5.18 -14.78
N ILE A 176 -9.47 6.26 -15.41
CA ILE A 176 -10.20 7.34 -14.75
C ILE A 176 -11.32 7.80 -15.66
N ASN A 177 -12.56 7.75 -15.17
CA ASN A 177 -13.77 8.18 -15.87
C ASN A 177 -14.45 9.29 -15.08
#